data_AF-A0A8S2U1D6-F1
#
_entry.id   AF-A0A8S2U1D6-F1
#
_cell.length_a   1.000
_cell.length_b   1.000
_cell.length_c   1.000
_cell.angle_alpha   90.00
_cell.angle_beta   90.00
_cell.angle_gamma   90.00
#
_symmetry.space_group_name_H-M   'P 1'
#
loop_
_entity.id
_entity.type
_entity.pdbx_description
1 polymer ?
#
loop_
_entity_poly.entity_id
_entity_poly.type
_entity_poly.pdbx_seq_one_letter_code
_entity_poly.pdbx_strand_id
1 'polypeptide(L)' 'YLGHYCPNPAGNPILCQPGFANDKHGRVECDLCPSGSFADVAGLAYCITCPAGFVCTNTRLAPVPCPSNVARGQTVCSSK' A
#
# COMPACT_ATOMS: atom_id res chain seq x y z
N TYR A 1 -16.88 -2.21 -3.74
CA TYR A 1 -16.27 -3.10 -2.74
C TYR A 1 -14.98 -2.45 -2.28
N LEU A 2 -14.63 -2.57 -1.00
CA LEU A 2 -13.32 -2.16 -0.52
C LEU A 2 -12.23 -3.06 -1.13
N GLY A 3 -11.05 -2.50 -1.39
CA GLY A 3 -9.94 -3.21 -2.03
C GLY A 3 -10.15 -3.57 -3.50
N HIS A 4 -11.23 -3.10 -4.12
CA HIS A 4 -11.52 -3.38 -5.53
C HIS A 4 -11.97 -2.13 -6.26
N TYR A 5 -11.74 -2.08 -7.56
CA TYR A 5 -12.20 -1.03 -8.45
C TYR A 5 -12.96 -1.61 -9.64
N CYS A 6 -13.85 -0.82 -10.22
CA CYS A 6 -14.67 -1.17 -11.37
C CYS A 6 -14.51 -0.07 -12.43
N PRO A 7 -13.64 -0.25 -13.44
CA PRO A 7 -13.51 0.73 -14.52
C PRO A 7 -14.79 0.84 -15.35
N ASN A 8 -15.62 -0.22 -15.35
CA ASN A 8 -16.95 -0.22 -15.94
C ASN A 8 -17.99 -0.56 -14.84
N PRO A 9 -19.07 0.24 -14.67
CA PRO A 9 -20.13 -0.01 -13.70
C PRO A 9 -20.83 -1.37 -13.86
N ALA A 10 -20.88 -1.91 -15.07
CA ALA A 10 -21.47 -3.22 -15.37
C ALA A 10 -20.46 -4.38 -15.25
N GLY A 11 -19.19 -4.08 -14.96
CA GLY A 11 -18.11 -5.06 -14.86
C GLY A 11 -17.99 -5.68 -13.47
N ASN A 12 -17.30 -6.82 -13.41
CA ASN A 12 -16.93 -7.44 -12.13
C ASN A 12 -15.89 -6.59 -11.38
N PRO A 13 -15.92 -6.59 -10.04
CA PRO A 13 -14.92 -5.89 -9.23
C PRO A 13 -13.52 -6.48 -9.43
N ILE A 14 -12.58 -5.61 -9.74
CA ILE A 14 -11.16 -5.95 -9.95
C ILE A 14 -10.38 -5.61 -8.69
N LEU A 15 -9.56 -6.54 -8.20
CA LEU A 15 -8.70 -6.33 -7.04
C LEU A 15 -7.70 -5.20 -7.30
N CYS A 16 -7.47 -4.33 -6.31
CA CYS A 16 -6.35 -3.40 -6.35
C CYS A 16 -5.04 -4.18 -6.40
N GLN A 17 -4.16 -3.83 -7.34
CA GLN A 17 -2.84 -4.45 -7.43
C GLN A 17 -1.93 -4.00 -6.28
N PRO A 18 -0.87 -4.76 -5.96
CA PRO A 18 0.13 -4.33 -4.99
C PRO A 18 0.64 -2.91 -5.29
N GLY A 19 0.80 -2.12 -4.23
CA GLY A 19 1.09 -0.68 -4.26
C GLY A 19 -0.14 0.21 -4.30
N PHE A 20 -1.33 -0.35 -4.48
CA PHE A 20 -2.59 0.40 -4.54
C PHE A 20 -3.59 -0.13 -3.52
N ALA A 21 -4.47 0.75 -3.07
CA ALA A 21 -5.56 0.41 -2.17
C ALA A 21 -6.85 1.14 -2.58
N ASN A 22 -7.98 0.62 -2.10
CA ASN A 22 -9.24 1.33 -2.25
C ASN A 22 -10.10 1.23 -0.98
N ASP A 23 -10.24 2.36 -0.30
CA ASP A 23 -11.00 2.54 0.93
C ASP A 23 -12.46 2.96 0.70
N LYS A 24 -12.87 3.13 -0.57
CA LYS A 24 -14.18 3.66 -0.95
C LYS A 24 -14.91 2.76 -1.93
N HIS A 25 -16.23 2.84 -1.90
CA HIS A 25 -17.07 2.13 -2.87
C HIS A 25 -17.14 2.92 -4.19
N GLY A 26 -17.40 2.21 -5.30
CA GLY A 26 -17.67 2.83 -6.60
C GLY A 26 -16.45 3.46 -7.28
N ARG A 27 -15.23 3.09 -6.91
CA ARG A 27 -14.05 3.60 -7.62
C ARG A 27 -13.87 2.95 -8.97
N VAL A 28 -13.43 3.76 -9.93
CA VAL A 28 -13.03 3.34 -11.28
C VAL A 28 -11.54 2.98 -11.40
N GLU A 29 -10.77 3.28 -10.36
CA GLU A 29 -9.34 2.98 -10.21
C GLU A 29 -8.95 2.91 -8.72
N CYS A 30 -7.83 2.26 -8.39
CA CYS A 30 -7.32 2.24 -7.02
C CYS A 30 -6.33 3.38 -6.78
N ASP A 31 -6.27 3.85 -5.53
CA ASP A 31 -5.35 4.92 -5.15
C ASP A 31 -3.96 4.33 -4.85
N LEU A 32 -2.93 5.03 -5.32
CA LEU A 32 -1.55 4.68 -5.01
C LEU A 32 -1.27 4.88 -3.52
N CYS A 33 -0.58 3.92 -2.91
CA CYS A 33 -0.13 4.07 -1.54
C CYS A 33 0.90 5.19 -1.39
N PRO A 34 0.75 6.07 -0.38
CA PRO A 34 1.71 7.12 -0.13
C PRO A 34 3.05 6.53 0.32
N SER A 35 4.14 7.26 0.04
CA SER A 35 5.48 6.95 0.54
C SER A 35 5.47 6.72 2.04
N GLY A 36 6.17 5.67 2.50
CA GLY A 36 6.13 5.24 3.90
C GLY A 36 4.96 4.32 4.24
N SER A 37 4.13 3.98 3.26
CA SER A 37 3.14 2.90 3.36
C SER A 37 3.32 1.91 2.23
N PHE A 38 2.74 0.72 2.36
CA PHE A 38 2.83 -0.34 1.39
C PHE A 38 1.51 -1.11 1.30
N ALA A 39 1.32 -1.77 0.18
CA ALA A 39 0.27 -2.72 -0.10
C ALA A 39 0.94 -3.86 -0.86
N ASP A 40 1.46 -4.84 -0.13
CA ASP A 40 2.19 -5.98 -0.69
C ASP A 40 1.26 -7.06 -1.27
N VAL A 41 0.00 -7.07 -0.83
CA VAL A 41 -1.03 -7.98 -1.31
C VAL A 41 -2.09 -7.26 -2.14
N ALA A 42 -2.63 -7.98 -3.13
CA ALA A 42 -3.76 -7.47 -3.92
C ALA A 42 -5.04 -7.44 -3.08
N GLY A 43 -5.94 -6.52 -3.39
CA GLY A 43 -7.24 -6.43 -2.72
C GLY A 43 -7.23 -5.64 -1.41
N LEU A 44 -6.20 -4.84 -1.15
CA LEU A 44 -6.12 -4.05 0.08
C LEU A 44 -7.11 -2.88 0.07
N ALA A 45 -7.91 -2.79 1.12
CA ALA A 45 -8.79 -1.65 1.35
C ALA A 45 -8.00 -0.39 1.77
N TYR A 46 -6.88 -0.57 2.47
CA TYR A 46 -6.06 0.52 2.99
C TYR A 46 -4.58 0.20 2.82
N CYS A 47 -3.78 1.23 2.61
CA CYS A 47 -2.33 1.11 2.63
C CYS A 47 -1.84 0.90 4.07
N ILE A 48 -0.94 -0.06 4.23
CA ILE A 48 -0.35 -0.41 5.52
C ILE A 48 0.84 0.50 5.76
N THR A 49 0.83 1.26 6.84
CA THR A 49 1.99 2.12 7.17
C THR A 49 3.20 1.25 7.52
N CYS A 50 4.37 1.63 7.04
CA CYS A 50 5.61 0.92 7.34
C CYS A 50 5.88 0.89 8.85
N PRO A 51 6.02 -0.28 9.49
CA PRO A 51 6.26 -0.37 10.93
C PRO A 51 7.64 0.19 11.30
N ALA A 52 7.80 0.61 12.56
CA ALA A 52 9.10 1.03 13.08
C ALA A 52 10.10 -0.14 13.06
N GLY A 53 11.38 0.14 12.80
CA GLY A 53 12.40 -0.89 12.55
C GLY A 53 12.36 -1.48 11.12
N PHE A 54 11.44 -1.04 10.27
CA PHE A 54 11.36 -1.43 8.86
C PHE A 54 11.28 -0.21 7.95
N VAL A 55 11.67 -0.41 6.69
CA VAL A 55 11.59 0.60 5.64
C VAL A 55 10.82 0.10 4.44
N CYS A 56 10.00 0.97 3.88
CA CYS A 56 9.14 0.66 2.76
C CYS A 56 9.62 1.48 1.57
N THR A 57 10.66 0.98 0.91
CA THR A 57 11.24 1.60 -0.30
C THR A 57 10.32 1.44 -1.50
N ASN A 58 9.52 0.36 -1.52
CA ASN A 58 8.58 0.07 -2.59
C ASN A 58 7.20 -0.21 -1.97
N THR A 59 6.21 0.56 -2.42
CA THR A 59 4.82 0.41 -1.95
C THR A 59 4.21 -0.94 -2.34
N ARG A 60 4.79 -1.65 -3.31
CA ARG A 60 4.32 -2.96 -3.78
C ARG A 60 4.91 -4.15 -3.05
N LEU A 61 5.90 -3.94 -2.18
CA LEU A 61 6.64 -5.00 -1.51
C LEU A 61 6.44 -4.92 0.00
N ALA A 62 6.69 -6.06 0.66
CA ALA A 62 6.72 -6.11 2.10
C ALA A 62 7.83 -5.21 2.67
N PRO A 63 7.68 -4.71 3.92
CA PRO A 63 8.68 -3.86 4.56
C PRO A 63 10.02 -4.60 4.72
N VAL A 64 11.11 -3.92 4.42
CA VAL A 64 12.46 -4.46 4.58
C VAL A 64 12.95 -4.16 5.99
N PRO A 65 13.46 -5.14 6.74
CA PRO A 65 14.00 -4.90 8.08
C PRO A 65 15.20 -3.95 8.01
N CYS A 66 15.21 -2.97 8.91
CA CYS A 66 16.27 -1.99 9.03
C CYS A 66 16.96 -2.15 10.39
N PRO A 67 18.28 -2.45 10.43
CA PRO A 67 19.01 -2.59 11.69
C PRO A 67 19.14 -1.26 12.45
N SER A 68 19.00 -0.13 11.75
CA SER A 68 18.93 1.19 12.36
C SER A 68 17.54 1.43 12.98
N ASN A 69 17.50 2.08 14.13
CA ASN A 69 16.26 2.47 14.82
C ASN A 69 15.47 3.50 14.00
N VAL A 70 14.62 3.00 13.11
CA VAL A 70 13.84 3.83 12.18
C VAL A 70 12.39 3.99 12.67
N ALA A 71 11.85 5.20 12.53
CA ALA A 71 10.47 5.51 12.88
C ALA A 71 9.47 4.92 11.87
N ARG A 72 8.20 4.79 12.31
CA ARG A 72 7.08 4.34 11.46
C ARG A 72 6.95 5.27 10.24
N GLY A 73 6.78 4.70 9.06
CA GLY A 73 6.57 5.45 7.82
C GLY A 73 7.82 5.92 7.08
N GLN A 74 9.00 5.35 7.37
CA GLN A 74 10.22 5.69 6.61
C GLN A 74 10.39 4.86 5.34
N THR A 75 10.95 5.51 4.32
CA THR A 75 11.31 4.91 3.02
C THR A 75 12.81 4.65 2.87
N VAL A 76 13.62 5.07 3.85
CA VAL A 76 15.08 4.97 3.82
C VAL A 76 15.58 4.45 5.16
N CYS A 77 16.62 3.61 5.11
CA CYS A 77 17.34 3.20 6.30
C CYS A 77 18.23 4.34 6.75
N SER A 78 17.70 5.20 7.61
CA SER A 78 18.48 6.29 8.21
C SER A 78 19.40 5.71 9.29
N SER A 79 20.65 5.40 8.94
CA SER A 79 21.73 5.30 9.91
C SER A 79 22.13 6.72 10.32
N LYS A 80 21.80 7.10 11.55
CA LYS A 80 22.25 8.37 12.14
C LYS A 80 23.77 8.42 12.21
#